data_AF-A0A722KSE5-F1
#
_entry.id   AF-A0A722KSE5-F1
#
_cell.length_a   1.000
_cell.length_b   1.000
_cell.length_c   1.000
_cell.angle_alpha   90.00
_cell.angle_beta   90.00
_cell.angle_gamma   90.00
#
_symmetry.space_group_name_H-M   'P 1'
#
loop_
_entity.id
_entity.type
_entity.pdbx_description
1 polymer ?
#
loop_
_entity_poly.entity_id
_entity_poly.type
_entity_poly.pdbx_seq_one_letter_code
_entity_poly.pdbx_strand_id
1 'polypeptide(L)'
;MIEWIIRRSVANRFLVMMGALFLSIWGTWTIINTPVDALPDLSDVQVIIKTSYPGQAPQIVENQVTYPLTTTMLSVPGAKTVRGFSQFGDSYVYVIFEDGTDLYWARSRVLEYLNQVQGKLPAGVSSEIGPDATGVGWIFEYA
;
A
#
# COMPACT_ATOMS: atom_id res chain seq x y z
N MET A 1 -39.22 26.86 10.16
CA MET A 1 -38.72 25.67 9.43
C MET A 1 -38.57 24.45 10.33
N ILE A 2 -37.77 24.50 11.41
CA ILE A 2 -37.62 23.39 12.37
C ILE A 2 -38.98 22.94 12.96
N GLU A 3 -39.79 23.90 13.39
CA GLU A 3 -41.14 23.62 13.92
C GLU A 3 -42.03 22.88 12.92
N TRP A 4 -41.92 23.21 11.63
CA TRP A 4 -42.68 22.56 10.56
C TRP A 4 -42.24 21.09 10.38
N ILE A 5 -40.93 20.81 10.43
CA ILE A 5 -40.38 19.44 10.38
C ILE A 5 -40.88 18.64 11.58
N ILE A 6 -40.79 19.20 12.80
CA ILE A 6 -41.25 18.53 14.02
C ILE A 6 -42.74 18.21 13.94
N ARG A 7 -43.57 19.18 13.57
CA ARG A 7 -45.03 18.98 13.43
C ARG A 7 -45.35 17.89 12.39
N ARG A 8 -44.63 17.86 11.25
CA ARG A 8 -44.76 16.82 10.21
C ARG A 8 -44.31 15.45 10.70
N SER A 9 -43.22 15.36 11.48
CA SER A 9 -42.74 14.10 12.06
C SER A 9 -43.70 13.54 13.10
N VAL A 10 -44.28 14.39 13.96
CA VAL A 10 -45.29 13.99 14.95
C VAL A 10 -46.57 13.51 14.28
N ALA A 11 -47.03 14.22 13.24
CA ALA A 11 -48.21 13.81 12.47
C ALA A 11 -48.01 12.46 11.76
N ASN A 12 -46.80 12.17 11.30
CA ASN A 12 -46.44 10.92 10.60
C ASN A 12 -45.73 9.89 11.51
N ARG A 13 -46.08 9.84 12.80
CA ARG A 13 -45.44 8.97 13.80
C ARG A 13 -45.26 7.51 13.38
N PHE A 14 -46.21 6.95 12.62
CA PHE A 14 -46.12 5.57 12.13
C PHE A 14 -44.96 5.39 11.14
N LEU A 15 -44.85 6.29 10.15
CA LEU A 15 -43.75 6.27 9.18
C LEU A 15 -42.40 6.53 9.86
N VAL A 16 -42.36 7.41 10.86
CA VAL A 16 -41.15 7.66 11.65
C VAL A 16 -40.72 6.39 12.40
N MET A 17 -41.65 5.68 13.03
CA MET A 17 -41.34 4.41 13.74
C MET A 17 -40.88 3.30 12.78
N MET A 18 -41.53 3.17 11.62
CA MET A 18 -41.07 2.21 10.60
C MET A 18 -39.69 2.57 10.06
N GLY A 19 -39.45 3.85 9.78
CA GLY A 19 -38.14 4.34 9.36
C GLY A 19 -37.07 4.09 10.40
N ALA A 20 -37.36 4.33 11.68
CA ALA A 20 -36.46 4.04 12.79
C ALA A 20 -36.17 2.53 12.90
N LEU A 21 -37.20 1.68 12.79
CA LEU A 21 -37.03 0.22 12.85
C LEU A 21 -36.18 -0.29 11.68
N PHE A 22 -36.42 0.21 10.46
CA PHE A 22 -35.62 -0.13 9.30
C PHE A 22 -34.18 0.33 9.45
N LEU A 23 -33.96 1.58 9.90
CA LEU A 23 -32.62 2.11 10.18
C LEU A 23 -31.89 1.32 11.26
N SER A 24 -32.59 0.87 12.31
CA SER A 24 -31.99 0.03 13.35
C SER A 24 -31.57 -1.32 12.80
N ILE A 25 -32.43 -2.01 12.04
CA ILE A 25 -32.08 -3.31 11.43
C ILE A 25 -30.92 -3.15 10.46
N TRP A 26 -30.97 -2.12 9.60
CA TRP A 26 -29.90 -1.82 8.66
C TRP A 26 -28.58 -1.48 9.37
N GLY A 27 -28.65 -0.65 10.42
CA GLY A 27 -27.50 -0.30 11.26
C GLY A 27 -26.88 -1.52 11.91
N THR A 28 -27.70 -2.40 12.49
CA THR A 28 -27.24 -3.68 13.07
C THR A 28 -26.60 -4.59 12.00
N TRP A 29 -27.15 -4.63 10.79
CA TRP A 29 -26.51 -5.39 9.71
C TRP A 29 -25.16 -4.77 9.31
N THR A 30 -25.07 -3.45 9.18
CA THR A 30 -23.81 -2.78 8.84
C THR A 30 -22.73 -2.92 9.90
N ILE A 31 -23.05 -2.79 11.20
CA ILE A 31 -22.05 -2.88 12.27
C ILE A 31 -21.45 -4.28 12.38
N ILE A 32 -22.24 -5.33 12.09
CA ILE A 32 -21.77 -6.72 12.12
C ILE A 32 -20.90 -7.04 10.90
N ASN A 33 -21.17 -6.43 9.74
CA ASN A 33 -20.48 -6.75 8.47
C ASN A 33 -19.39 -5.74 8.09
N THR A 34 -19.21 -4.65 8.82
CA THR A 34 -18.13 -3.69 8.57
C THR A 34 -16.79 -4.32 8.95
N PRO A 35 -15.80 -4.36 8.03
CA PRO A 35 -14.46 -4.82 8.37
C PRO A 35 -13.90 -4.01 9.53
N VAL A 36 -13.37 -4.71 10.54
CA VAL A 36 -12.73 -4.11 11.70
C VAL A 36 -11.26 -4.48 11.71
N ASP A 37 -10.43 -3.49 12.02
CA ASP A 37 -9.00 -3.67 12.27
C ASP A 37 -8.68 -3.17 13.68
N ALA A 38 -7.61 -3.69 14.28
CA ALA A 38 -7.19 -3.31 15.63
C ALA A 38 -6.66 -1.87 15.65
N LEU A 39 -6.02 -1.44 14.56
CA LEU A 39 -5.45 -0.11 14.38
C LEU A 39 -5.74 0.36 12.94
N PRO A 40 -5.88 1.67 12.70
CA PRO A 40 -5.86 2.19 11.34
C PRO A 40 -4.48 1.92 10.70
N ASP A 41 -4.44 1.72 9.39
CA ASP A 41 -3.16 1.63 8.68
C ASP A 41 -2.47 3.00 8.70
N LEU A 42 -1.29 3.04 9.33
CA LEU A 42 -0.45 4.23 9.48
C LEU A 42 0.82 4.14 8.61
N SER A 43 0.94 3.11 7.78
CA SER A 43 2.12 2.90 6.96
C SER A 43 2.19 3.87 5.78
N ASP A 44 3.41 4.28 5.42
CA ASP A 44 3.64 5.02 4.19
C ASP A 44 3.35 4.13 2.97
N VAL A 45 2.93 4.75 1.87
CA VAL A 45 2.82 4.08 0.59
C VAL A 45 4.22 3.72 0.12
N GLN A 46 4.54 2.42 0.12
CA GLN A 46 5.86 1.93 -0.26
C GLN A 46 5.77 0.78 -1.26
N VAL A 47 6.71 0.75 -2.19
CA VAL A 47 6.90 -0.37 -3.12
C VAL A 47 8.29 -0.94 -2.88
N ILE A 48 8.33 -2.24 -2.61
CA ILE A 48 9.57 -2.99 -2.37
C ILE A 48 10.01 -3.63 -3.69
N ILE A 49 11.30 -3.59 -3.98
CA ILE A 49 11.93 -4.34 -5.06
C ILE A 49 12.97 -5.23 -4.42
N LYS A 50 12.81 -6.55 -4.58
CA LYS A 50 13.78 -7.54 -4.14
C LYS A 50 14.53 -8.05 -5.36
N THR A 51 15.85 -8.09 -5.28
CA THR A 51 16.69 -8.60 -6.36
C THR A 51 17.70 -9.58 -5.79
N SER A 52 17.68 -10.82 -6.28
CA SER A 52 18.61 -11.85 -5.81
C SER A 52 19.85 -11.92 -6.71
N TYR A 53 21.03 -11.87 -6.11
CA TYR A 53 22.32 -12.00 -6.80
C TYR A 53 23.25 -12.98 -6.04
N PRO A 54 22.96 -14.29 -6.12
CA PRO A 54 23.56 -15.29 -5.23
C PRO A 54 25.09 -15.33 -5.28
N GLY A 55 25.71 -15.52 -4.11
CA GLY A 55 27.16 -15.69 -3.96
C GLY A 55 27.98 -14.41 -4.06
N GLN A 56 27.33 -13.25 -4.21
CA GLN A 56 28.03 -11.96 -4.32
C GLN A 56 28.17 -11.26 -2.96
N ALA A 57 29.32 -10.62 -2.78
CA ALA A 57 29.60 -9.81 -1.60
C ALA A 57 28.71 -8.55 -1.58
N PRO A 58 28.34 -8.03 -0.39
CA PRO A 58 27.49 -6.83 -0.27
C PRO A 58 27.96 -5.64 -1.10
N GLN A 59 29.27 -5.41 -1.22
CA GLN A 59 29.81 -4.32 -2.03
C GLN A 59 29.56 -4.50 -3.54
N ILE A 60 29.59 -5.74 -4.04
CA ILE A 60 29.31 -6.05 -5.44
C ILE A 60 27.80 -5.89 -5.71
N VAL A 61 26.97 -6.35 -4.78
CA VAL A 61 25.52 -6.15 -4.84
C VAL A 61 25.17 -4.67 -4.85
N GLU A 62 25.81 -3.86 -4.01
CA GLU A 62 25.64 -2.42 -3.99
C GLU A 62 25.96 -1.80 -5.35
N ASN A 63 27.17 -2.05 -5.86
CA ASN A 63 27.66 -1.39 -7.07
C ASN A 63 26.92 -1.82 -8.34
N GLN A 64 26.49 -3.09 -8.43
CA GLN A 64 25.94 -3.67 -9.66
C GLN A 64 24.41 -3.76 -9.67
N VAL A 65 23.76 -3.73 -8.50
CA VAL A 65 22.31 -3.94 -8.38
C VAL A 65 21.65 -2.80 -7.63
N THR A 66 21.98 -2.60 -6.36
CA THR A 66 21.27 -1.64 -5.49
C THR A 66 21.45 -0.20 -5.96
N TYR A 67 22.66 0.21 -6.30
CA TYR A 67 22.95 1.56 -6.76
C TYR A 67 22.23 1.94 -8.07
N PRO A 68 22.30 1.15 -9.17
CA PRO A 68 21.56 1.47 -10.39
C PRO A 68 20.05 1.44 -10.21
N LEU A 69 19.53 0.57 -9.33
CA LEU A 69 18.10 0.55 -8.99
C LEU A 69 17.70 1.81 -8.23
N THR A 70 18.34 2.09 -7.09
CA THR A 70 17.98 3.24 -6.22
C THR A 70 18.08 4.57 -6.96
N THR A 71 19.16 4.79 -7.71
CA THR A 71 19.35 6.03 -8.50
C THR A 71 18.28 6.24 -9.57
N THR A 72 17.81 5.16 -10.20
CA THR A 72 16.72 5.26 -11.16
C THR A 72 15.37 5.46 -10.47
N MET A 73 15.14 4.78 -9.34
CA MET A 73 13.89 4.89 -8.58
C MET A 73 13.68 6.27 -7.95
N LEU A 74 14.76 7.02 -7.70
CA LEU A 74 14.67 8.42 -7.28
C LEU A 74 13.99 9.33 -8.32
N SER A 75 13.98 8.93 -9.59
CA SER A 75 13.34 9.68 -10.68
C SER A 75 11.88 9.27 -10.93
N VAL A 76 11.36 8.31 -10.16
CA VAL A 76 9.96 7.90 -10.25
C VAL A 76 9.08 9.03 -9.71
N PRO A 77 8.06 9.48 -10.46
CA PRO A 77 7.16 10.54 -10.00
C PRO A 77 6.48 10.17 -8.68
N GLY A 78 6.47 11.09 -7.72
CA GLY A 78 5.88 10.89 -6.39
C GLY A 78 6.77 10.14 -5.41
N ALA A 79 7.99 9.72 -5.79
CA ALA A 79 8.96 9.15 -4.86
C ALA A 79 9.45 10.23 -3.88
N LYS A 80 9.16 10.04 -2.60
CA LYS A 80 9.57 10.90 -1.48
C LYS A 80 10.98 10.55 -1.02
N THR A 81 11.23 9.26 -0.78
CA THR A 81 12.56 8.74 -0.42
C THR A 81 12.77 7.34 -0.97
N VAL A 82 14.01 6.99 -1.29
CA VAL A 82 14.40 5.65 -1.72
C VAL A 82 15.47 5.12 -0.79
N ARG A 83 15.27 3.92 -0.24
CA ARG A 83 16.21 3.25 0.67
C ARG A 83 16.72 1.97 0.02
N GLY A 84 18.03 1.79 -0.03
CA GLY A 84 18.66 0.57 -0.54
C GLY A 84 19.36 -0.19 0.58
N PHE A 85 19.24 -1.52 0.55
CA PHE A 85 19.96 -2.44 1.42
C PHE A 85 20.66 -3.48 0.56
N SER A 86 21.98 -3.58 0.72
CA SER A 86 22.82 -4.55 0.03
C SER A 86 23.31 -5.58 1.03
N GLN A 87 22.84 -6.82 0.86
CA GLN A 87 23.18 -7.95 1.71
C GLN A 87 24.03 -8.95 0.89
N PHE A 88 24.53 -9.99 1.57
CA PHE A 88 25.21 -11.07 0.87
C PHE A 88 24.17 -11.85 0.05
N GLY A 89 24.31 -11.80 -1.28
CA GLY A 89 23.41 -12.53 -2.18
C GLY A 89 22.07 -11.85 -2.51
N ASP A 90 21.71 -10.75 -1.85
CA ASP A 90 20.40 -10.11 -2.03
C ASP A 90 20.46 -8.57 -1.93
N SER A 91 19.58 -7.90 -2.68
CA SER A 91 19.34 -6.46 -2.66
C SER A 91 17.87 -6.17 -2.37
N TYR A 92 17.62 -5.25 -1.44
CA TYR A 92 16.28 -4.72 -1.14
C TYR A 92 16.24 -3.22 -1.39
N VAL A 93 15.33 -2.77 -2.25
CA VAL A 93 15.08 -1.36 -2.52
C VAL A 93 13.66 -1.00 -2.11
N TYR A 94 13.51 -0.02 -1.24
CA TYR A 94 12.25 0.50 -0.75
C TYR A 94 12.02 1.87 -1.37
N VAL A 95 11.00 1.99 -2.21
CA VAL A 95 10.56 3.25 -2.81
C VAL A 95 9.37 3.76 -2.00
N ILE A 96 9.56 4.83 -1.24
CA ILE A 96 8.55 5.44 -0.39
C ILE A 96 7.98 6.65 -1.12
N PHE A 97 6.66 6.71 -1.23
CA PHE A 97 5.94 7.74 -1.95
C PHE A 97 5.42 8.84 -1.03
N GLU A 98 4.97 9.94 -1.62
CA GLU A 98 4.23 10.98 -0.90
C GLU A 98 2.87 10.47 -0.41
N ASP A 99 2.46 10.97 0.75
CA ASP A 99 1.21 10.63 1.41
C ASP A 99 0.01 10.91 0.48
N GLY A 100 -0.94 9.97 0.40
CA GLY A 100 -2.10 10.07 -0.50
C GLY A 100 -1.87 9.58 -1.92
N THR A 101 -0.67 9.10 -2.26
CA THR A 101 -0.41 8.40 -3.52
C THR A 101 -1.18 7.08 -3.58
N ASP A 102 -1.84 6.79 -4.70
CA ASP A 102 -2.49 5.49 -4.89
C ASP A 102 -1.45 4.36 -5.00
N LEU A 103 -1.65 3.28 -4.24
CA LEU A 103 -0.70 2.16 -4.16
C LEU A 103 -0.52 1.48 -5.52
N TYR A 104 -1.60 1.24 -6.26
CA TYR A 104 -1.53 0.54 -7.55
C TYR A 104 -0.90 1.43 -8.63
N TRP A 105 -1.14 2.74 -8.58
CA TRP A 105 -0.45 3.72 -9.39
C TRP A 105 1.06 3.69 -9.13
N ALA A 106 1.47 3.75 -7.85
CA ALA A 106 2.88 3.68 -7.44
C ALA A 106 3.54 2.39 -7.94
N ARG A 107 2.90 1.23 -7.74
CA ARG A 107 3.37 -0.07 -8.23
C ARG A 107 3.53 -0.09 -9.75
N SER A 108 2.58 0.47 -10.49
CA SER A 108 2.62 0.53 -11.95
C SER A 108 3.75 1.44 -12.46
N ARG A 109 3.98 2.58 -11.79
CA ARG A 109 5.10 3.48 -12.11
C ARG A 109 6.44 2.80 -11.82
N VAL A 110 6.58 2.15 -10.67
CA VAL A 110 7.80 1.40 -10.33
C VAL A 110 8.08 0.30 -11.35
N LEU A 111 7.05 -0.45 -11.76
CA LEU A 111 7.19 -1.51 -12.77
C LEU A 111 7.71 -0.97 -14.11
N GLU A 112 7.22 0.20 -14.55
CA GLU A 112 7.68 0.84 -15.78
C GLU A 112 9.18 1.18 -15.72
N TYR A 113 9.63 1.78 -14.62
CA TYR A 113 11.04 2.14 -14.44
C TYR A 113 11.92 0.91 -14.21
N LEU A 114 11.40 -0.12 -13.52
CA LEU A 114 12.11 -1.37 -13.30
C LEU A 114 12.43 -2.06 -14.63
N ASN A 115 11.44 -2.10 -15.54
CA ASN A 115 11.63 -2.65 -16.89
C ASN A 115 12.70 -1.90 -17.69
N GLN A 116 12.86 -0.58 -17.51
CA GLN A 116 13.90 0.21 -18.18
C GLN A 116 15.31 -0.08 -17.61
N VAL A 117 15.41 -0.40 -16.32
CA VAL A 117 16.69 -0.68 -15.64
C VAL A 117 17.11 -2.14 -15.77
N GLN A 118 16.18 -3.05 -16.09
CA GLN A 118 16.46 -4.48 -16.18
C GLN A 118 17.64 -4.81 -17.11
N GLY A 119 17.82 -4.06 -18.20
CA GLY A 119 18.96 -4.24 -19.13
C GLY A 119 20.32 -3.75 -18.60
N LYS A 120 20.34 -2.99 -17.50
CA LYS A 120 21.57 -2.53 -16.83
C LYS A 120 22.02 -3.48 -15.71
N LEU A 121 21.18 -4.42 -15.32
CA LEU A 121 21.49 -5.39 -14.27
C LEU A 121 22.38 -6.52 -14.82
N PRO A 122 23.18 -7.18 -13.95
CA PRO A 122 23.99 -8.33 -14.35
C PRO A 122 23.16 -9.46 -14.97
N ALA A 123 23.77 -10.21 -15.89
CA ALA A 123 23.11 -11.35 -16.52
C ALA A 123 22.68 -12.39 -15.47
N GLY A 124 21.44 -12.87 -15.58
CA GLY A 124 20.87 -13.87 -14.66
C GLY A 124 20.30 -13.30 -13.37
N VAL A 125 20.33 -11.98 -13.17
CA VAL A 125 19.69 -11.30 -12.03
C VAL A 125 18.27 -10.85 -12.41
N SER A 126 17.28 -11.35 -11.68
CA SER A 126 15.88 -10.93 -11.83
C SER A 126 15.48 -10.06 -10.64
N SER A 127 14.89 -8.90 -10.92
CA SER A 127 14.30 -8.02 -9.91
C SER A 127 12.80 -8.28 -9.85
N GLU A 128 12.28 -8.48 -8.64
CA GLU A 128 10.88 -8.76 -8.40
C GLU A 128 10.26 -7.65 -7.54
N ILE A 129 9.03 -7.26 -7.88
CA ILE A 129 8.26 -6.35 -7.05
C ILE A 129 7.71 -7.14 -5.88
N GLY A 130 7.86 -6.59 -4.67
CA GLY A 130 7.36 -7.17 -3.44
C GLY A 130 5.83 -7.33 -3.43
N PRO A 131 5.33 -8.08 -2.45
CA PRO A 131 3.90 -8.36 -2.33
C PRO A 131 3.08 -7.09 -2.20
N ASP A 132 1.78 -7.21 -2.48
CA ASP A 132 0.81 -6.13 -2.28
C ASP A 132 0.32 -6.12 -0.82
N ALA A 133 1.26 -5.83 0.09
CA ALA A 133 1.02 -5.86 1.52
C ALA A 133 1.71 -4.69 2.21
N THR A 134 1.02 -4.10 3.19
CA THR A 134 1.59 -3.07 4.07
C THR A 134 2.30 -3.71 5.26
N GLY A 135 3.04 -2.91 6.05
CA GLY A 135 3.72 -3.40 7.26
C GLY A 135 2.77 -4.03 8.29
N VAL A 136 1.47 -3.73 8.22
CA VAL A 136 0.42 -4.32 9.08
C VAL A 136 0.06 -5.75 8.63
N GLY A 137 0.25 -6.07 7.34
CA GLY A 137 -0.01 -7.39 6.78
C GLY A 137 1.05 -8.46 7.12
N TRP A 138 2.20 -8.05 7.68
CA TRP A 138 3.31 -8.94 8.04
C TRP A 138 2.99 -9.90 9.19
N ILE A 139 1.85 -9.73 9.88
CA ILE A 139 1.42 -10.63 10.96
C ILE A 139 1.21 -12.06 10.44
N PHE A 140 0.81 -12.24 9.17
CA PHE A 140 0.66 -13.57 8.55
C PHE A 140 1.99 -14.20 8.10
N GLU A 141 3.11 -13.47 8.13
CA GLU A 141 4.44 -14.02 7.80
C GLU A 141 5.00 -14.88 8.96
N TYR A 142 4.41 -14.78 10.15
CA TYR A 142 4.79 -15.54 11.35
C TYR A 142 3.76 -16.62 11.76
N ALA A 143 2.71 -16.85 10.96
CA ALA A 143 1.67 -17.85 11.23
C ALA A 143 1.85 -19.13 10.41
#